data_AF-A0A975CMR2-F1
#
_entry.id   AF-A0A975CMR2-F1
#
_cell.length_a   1.000
_cell.length_b   1.000
_cell.length_c   1.000
_cell.angle_alpha   90.00
_cell.angle_beta   90.00
_cell.angle_gamma   90.00
#
_symmetry.space_group_name_H-M   'P 1'
#
loop_
_entity.id
_entity.type
_entity.pdbx_description
1 polymer ?
#
loop_
_entity_poly.entity_id
_entity_poly.type
_entity_poly.pdbx_seq_one_letter_code
_entity_poly.pdbx_strand_id
1 'polypeptide(L)'
;MKAHKKAGLFGAILVLLFFCYDSYHIIRISEGLSFEESLLPELKILFSNTILFIAPAVVLFLIEDFKQKYIFTAWLYPIILGLGLVNVLISNDALAAGLPMVLLVFPACVILAVLYFFLREKK
;
A
#
# COMPACT_ATOMS: atom_id res chain seq x y z
N MET A 1 -0.06 2.15 22.50
CA MET A 1 -0.33 1.32 21.29
C MET A 1 0.85 0.36 21.04
N LYS A 2 0.58 -0.92 20.78
CA LYS A 2 1.61 -1.96 20.51
C LYS A 2 2.41 -1.62 19.24
N ALA A 3 3.67 -2.05 19.17
CA ALA A 3 4.60 -1.65 18.10
C ALA A 3 4.12 -2.05 16.69
N HIS A 4 3.56 -3.24 16.52
CA HIS A 4 3.00 -3.70 15.24
C HIS A 4 1.81 -2.84 14.78
N LYS A 5 0.97 -2.39 15.73
CA LYS A 5 -0.14 -1.46 15.44
C LYS A 5 0.36 -0.07 15.04
N LYS A 6 1.50 0.40 15.59
CA LYS A 6 2.15 1.63 15.13
C LYS A 6 2.62 1.49 13.69
N ALA A 7 3.28 0.40 13.35
CA ALA A 7 3.70 0.14 11.97
C ALA A 7 2.51 0.07 11.00
N GLY A 8 1.40 -0.57 11.41
CA GLY A 8 0.14 -0.57 10.68
C GLY A 8 -0.42 0.85 10.46
N LEU A 9 -0.40 1.70 11.49
CA LEU A 9 -0.84 3.10 11.39
C LEU A 9 0.00 3.89 10.39
N PHE A 10 1.34 3.80 10.49
CA PHE A 10 2.24 4.48 9.56
C PHE A 10 2.00 4.04 8.12
N GLY A 11 1.86 2.74 7.89
CA GLY A 11 1.55 2.24 6.55
C GLY A 11 0.19 2.72 6.06
N ALA A 12 -0.86 2.72 6.90
CA ALA A 12 -2.16 3.26 6.53
C ALA A 12 -2.11 4.75 6.13
N ILE A 13 -1.31 5.56 6.82
CA ILE A 13 -1.07 6.96 6.43
C ILE A 13 -0.42 7.02 5.04
N LEU A 14 0.58 6.17 4.76
CA LEU A 14 1.20 6.12 3.44
C LEU A 14 0.22 5.65 2.35
N VAL A 15 -0.70 4.72 2.65
CA VAL A 15 -1.77 4.33 1.71
C VAL A 15 -2.68 5.51 1.38
N LEU A 16 -3.04 6.33 2.37
CA LEU A 16 -3.84 7.53 2.13
C LEU A 16 -3.08 8.53 1.25
N LEU A 17 -1.76 8.68 1.43
CA LEU A 17 -0.95 9.53 0.57
C LEU A 17 -0.92 9.01 -0.88
N PHE A 18 -0.76 7.70 -1.07
CA PHE A 18 -0.90 7.07 -2.40
C PHE A 18 -2.27 7.35 -3.01
N PHE A 19 -3.34 7.13 -2.24
CA PHE A 19 -4.70 7.34 -2.71
C PHE A 19 -4.93 8.79 -3.17
N CYS A 20 -4.44 9.77 -2.40
CA CYS A 20 -4.52 11.18 -2.78
C CYS A 20 -3.71 11.49 -4.03
N TYR A 21 -2.49 10.96 -4.13
CA TYR A 21 -1.62 11.14 -5.29
C TYR A 21 -2.23 10.54 -6.57
N ASP A 22 -2.67 9.29 -6.50
CA ASP A 22 -3.28 8.58 -7.63
C ASP A 22 -4.60 9.26 -8.03
N SER A 23 -5.44 9.67 -7.07
CA SER A 23 -6.68 10.41 -7.36
C SER A 23 -6.42 11.72 -8.11
N TYR A 24 -5.40 12.48 -7.70
CA TYR A 24 -5.01 13.71 -8.40
C TYR A 24 -4.58 13.43 -9.84
N HIS A 25 -3.75 12.40 -10.06
CA HIS A 25 -3.29 12.03 -11.40
C HIS A 25 -4.42 11.51 -12.29
N ILE A 26 -5.33 10.70 -11.75
CA ILE A 26 -6.48 10.16 -12.49
C ILE A 26 -7.38 11.30 -12.98
N ILE A 27 -7.69 12.28 -12.11
CA ILE A 27 -8.49 13.45 -12.51
C ILE A 27 -7.80 14.19 -13.64
N ARG A 28 -6.49 14.45 -13.52
CA ARG A 28 -5.72 15.19 -14.52
C ARG A 28 -5.60 14.45 -15.86
N ILE A 29 -5.45 13.13 -15.85
CA ILE A 29 -5.39 12.32 -17.07
C ILE A 29 -6.75 12.24 -17.76
N SER A 30 -7.83 12.23 -16.96
CA SER A 30 -9.20 12.14 -17.47
C SER A 30 -9.77 13.49 -17.96
N GLU A 31 -9.02 14.59 -17.81
CA GLU A 31 -9.46 15.91 -18.29
C GLU A 31 -9.67 15.88 -19.81
N GLY A 32 -10.89 16.21 -20.25
CA GLY A 32 -11.25 16.25 -21.67
C GLY A 32 -11.67 14.91 -22.27
N LEU A 33 -11.71 13.83 -21.48
CA LEU A 33 -12.18 12.50 -21.91
C LEU A 33 -13.55 12.16 -21.31
N SER A 34 -14.27 11.21 -21.91
CA SER A 34 -15.56 10.75 -21.41
C SER A 34 -15.38 9.90 -20.14
N PHE A 35 -16.37 9.94 -19.25
CA PHE A 35 -16.33 9.24 -17.95
C PHE A 35 -16.10 7.73 -18.10
N GLU A 36 -16.82 7.08 -19.04
CA GLU A 36 -16.76 5.62 -19.20
C GLU A 36 -15.47 5.15 -19.88
N GLU A 37 -14.90 5.95 -20.78
CA GLU A 37 -13.70 5.58 -21.53
C GLU A 37 -12.41 5.82 -20.73
N SER A 38 -12.42 6.75 -19.76
CA SER A 38 -11.21 7.17 -19.06
C SER A 38 -11.32 7.09 -17.53
N LEU A 39 -12.29 7.78 -16.92
CA LEU A 39 -12.31 7.91 -15.46
C LEU A 39 -12.70 6.60 -14.74
N LEU A 40 -13.69 5.88 -15.26
CA LEU A 40 -14.22 4.67 -14.63
C LEU A 40 -13.18 3.52 -14.54
N PRO A 41 -12.43 3.18 -15.61
CA PRO A 41 -11.35 2.20 -15.54
C PRO A 41 -10.27 2.58 -14.52
N GLU A 42 -9.85 3.84 -14.51
CA GLU A 42 -8.81 4.35 -13.62
C GLU A 42 -9.24 4.28 -12.13
N LEU A 43 -10.49 4.62 -11.83
CA LEU A 43 -11.05 4.46 -10.49
C LEU A 43 -11.05 3.00 -10.02
N LYS A 44 -11.35 2.04 -10.91
CA LYS A 44 -11.28 0.60 -10.56
C LYS A 44 -9.86 0.19 -10.17
N ILE A 45 -8.86 0.68 -10.92
CA ILE A 45 -7.45 0.41 -10.63
C ILE A 45 -7.05 1.05 -9.29
N LEU A 46 -7.41 2.32 -9.05
CA LEU A 46 -7.18 3.03 -7.80
C LEU A 46 -7.69 2.24 -6.59
N PHE A 47 -8.95 1.81 -6.62
CA PHE A 47 -9.54 1.05 -5.52
C PHE A 47 -8.87 -0.32 -5.35
N SER A 48 -8.58 -1.02 -6.44
CA SER A 48 -7.88 -2.31 -6.39
C SER A 48 -6.50 -2.18 -5.73
N ASN A 49 -5.70 -1.19 -6.14
CA ASN A 49 -4.38 -0.93 -5.56
C ASN A 49 -4.48 -0.52 -4.10
N THR A 50 -5.47 0.31 -3.75
CA THR A 50 -5.70 0.75 -2.37
C THR A 50 -6.04 -0.41 -1.45
N ILE A 51 -6.91 -1.33 -1.89
CA ILE A 51 -7.26 -2.56 -1.15
C ILE A 51 -6.00 -3.41 -0.92
N LEU A 52 -5.15 -3.54 -1.95
CA LEU A 52 -3.91 -4.28 -1.86
C LEU A 52 -2.95 -3.66 -0.84
N PHE A 53 -2.75 -2.35 -0.91
CA PHE A 53 -1.82 -1.64 -0.05
C PHE A 53 -2.27 -1.60 1.40
N ILE A 54 -3.58 -1.49 1.66
CA ILE A 54 -4.09 -1.41 3.04
C ILE A 54 -4.10 -2.77 3.75
N ALA A 55 -4.06 -3.89 3.02
CA ALA A 55 -4.20 -5.23 3.58
C ALA A 55 -3.23 -5.54 4.74
N PRO A 56 -1.92 -5.24 4.66
CA PRO A 56 -1.00 -5.47 5.79
C PRO A 56 -1.36 -4.62 7.02
N ALA A 57 -1.79 -3.37 6.82
CA ALA A 57 -2.22 -2.51 7.91
C ALA A 57 -3.43 -3.10 8.64
N VAL A 58 -4.44 -3.54 7.87
CA VAL A 58 -5.65 -4.18 8.42
C VAL A 58 -5.26 -5.39 9.27
N VAL A 59 -4.41 -6.28 8.75
CA VAL A 59 -3.94 -7.46 9.49
C VAL A 59 -3.23 -7.06 10.79
N LEU A 60 -2.30 -6.10 10.73
CA LEU A 60 -1.58 -5.62 11.91
C LEU A 60 -2.50 -5.00 12.97
N PHE A 61 -3.59 -4.34 12.56
CA PHE A 61 -4.57 -3.77 13.50
C PHE A 61 -5.48 -4.81 14.14
N LEU A 62 -5.92 -5.81 13.37
CA LEU A 62 -6.80 -6.89 13.84
C LEU A 62 -6.09 -7.86 14.79
N ILE A 63 -4.78 -7.97 14.72
CA ILE A 63 -4.00 -8.82 15.62
C ILE A 63 -3.83 -8.16 16.99
N GLU A 64 -4.36 -8.81 18.03
CA GLU A 64 -4.16 -8.37 19.41
C GLU A 64 -2.70 -8.51 19.85
N ASP A 65 -2.13 -9.70 19.69
CA ASP A 65 -0.80 -10.08 20.16
C ASP A 65 0.06 -10.57 18.98
N PHE A 66 1.24 -9.98 18.84
CA PHE A 66 2.18 -10.25 17.77
C PHE A 66 3.47 -10.79 18.36
N LYS A 67 4.01 -11.87 17.80
CA LYS A 67 5.20 -12.54 18.32
C LYS A 67 6.36 -11.56 18.46
N GLN A 68 6.79 -11.30 19.70
CA GLN A 68 7.81 -10.28 20.01
C GLN A 68 9.14 -10.50 19.27
N LYS A 69 9.54 -11.77 19.08
CA LYS A 69 10.75 -12.14 18.31
C LYS A 69 10.76 -11.54 16.89
N TYR A 70 9.60 -11.32 16.29
CA TYR A 70 9.46 -10.87 14.92
C TYR A 70 8.91 -9.44 14.82
N ILE A 71 8.85 -8.68 15.92
CA ILE A 71 8.18 -7.36 15.94
C ILE A 71 8.76 -6.38 14.91
N PHE A 72 10.04 -6.51 14.57
CA PHE A 72 10.71 -5.69 13.56
C PHE A 72 10.13 -5.90 12.15
N THR A 73 9.61 -7.09 11.83
CA THR A 73 9.08 -7.38 10.48
C THR A 73 7.84 -6.56 10.18
N ALA A 74 7.10 -6.10 11.19
CA ALA A 74 5.95 -5.20 11.03
C ALA A 74 6.34 -3.87 10.37
N TRP A 75 7.58 -3.41 10.56
CA TRP A 75 8.10 -2.18 9.97
C TRP A 75 8.53 -2.31 8.51
N LEU A 76 8.71 -3.54 8.00
CA LEU A 76 9.02 -3.74 6.58
C LEU A 76 7.91 -3.22 5.68
N TYR A 77 6.66 -3.36 6.10
CA TYR A 77 5.50 -2.87 5.36
C TYR A 77 5.55 -1.35 5.09
N PRO A 78 5.56 -0.47 6.09
CA PRO A 78 5.62 0.97 5.83
C PRO A 78 6.91 1.39 5.13
N ILE A 79 8.04 0.69 5.34
CA ILE A 79 9.29 0.99 4.63
C ILE A 79 9.14 0.71 3.14
N ILE A 80 8.66 -0.48 2.76
CA ILE A 80 8.50 -0.85 1.34
C ILE A 80 7.47 0.05 0.67
N LEU A 81 6.36 0.34 1.35
CA LEU A 81 5.34 1.24 0.80
C LEU A 81 5.90 2.66 0.62
N GLY A 82 6.65 3.16 1.61
CA GLY A 82 7.29 4.47 1.55
C GLY A 82 8.31 4.58 0.41
N LEU A 83 9.14 3.56 0.21
CA LEU A 83 10.08 3.50 -0.92
C LEU A 83 9.34 3.48 -2.26
N GLY A 84 8.23 2.75 -2.36
CA GLY A 84 7.35 2.79 -3.52
C GLY A 84 6.82 4.18 -3.81
N LEU A 85 6.34 4.88 -2.77
CA LEU A 85 5.80 6.24 -2.92
C LEU A 85 6.88 7.20 -3.41
N VAL A 86 8.06 7.16 -2.79
CA VAL A 86 9.19 7.99 -3.20
C VAL A 86 9.57 7.69 -4.65
N ASN A 87 9.63 6.42 -5.05
CA ASN A 87 9.93 6.03 -6.44
C ASN A 87 8.96 6.66 -7.43
N VAL A 88 7.66 6.57 -7.15
CA VAL A 88 6.62 7.15 -8.02
C VAL A 88 6.75 8.67 -8.10
N LEU A 89 7.05 9.34 -6.99
CA LEU A 89 7.18 10.81 -6.95
C LEU A 89 8.41 11.36 -7.68
N ILE A 90 9.51 10.60 -7.75
CA ILE A 90 10.77 11.08 -8.36
C ILE A 90 11.02 10.54 -9.78
N SER A 91 10.24 9.55 -10.22
CA SER A 91 10.41 8.93 -11.53
C SER A 91 10.02 9.89 -12.66
N ASN A 92 10.84 9.92 -13.71
CA ASN A 92 10.63 10.82 -14.84
C ASN A 92 9.67 10.26 -15.90
N ASP A 93 9.39 8.96 -15.87
CA ASP A 93 8.50 8.29 -16.80
C ASP A 93 7.64 7.22 -16.11
N ALA A 94 6.51 6.90 -16.73
CA ALA A 94 5.49 6.02 -16.16
C ALA A 94 5.99 4.58 -15.98
N LEU A 95 6.91 4.10 -16.82
CA LEU A 95 7.41 2.73 -16.72
C LEU A 95 8.38 2.59 -15.54
N ALA A 96 9.29 3.55 -15.36
CA ALA A 96 10.18 3.60 -14.21
C ALA A 96 9.42 3.76 -12.88
N ALA A 97 8.31 4.51 -12.89
CA ALA A 97 7.42 4.63 -11.74
C ALA A 97 6.68 3.31 -11.45
N GLY A 98 6.07 2.70 -12.47
CA GLY A 98 5.15 1.58 -12.32
C GLY A 98 5.80 0.21 -12.17
N LEU A 99 6.94 -0.04 -12.83
CA LEU A 99 7.57 -1.36 -12.84
C LEU A 99 8.01 -1.81 -11.44
N PRO A 100 8.66 -0.97 -10.60
CA PRO A 100 8.98 -1.34 -9.22
C PRO A 100 7.73 -1.58 -8.37
N MET A 101 6.64 -0.87 -8.64
CA MET A 101 5.38 -1.07 -7.91
C MET A 101 4.82 -2.47 -8.18
N VAL A 102 4.74 -2.87 -9.45
CA VAL A 102 4.19 -4.17 -9.85
C VAL A 102 5.10 -5.34 -9.45
N LEU A 103 6.42 -5.20 -9.60
CA LEU A 103 7.36 -6.29 -9.34
C LEU A 103 7.72 -6.47 -7.86
N LEU A 104 7.70 -5.39 -7.08
CA LEU A 104 8.20 -5.40 -5.71
C LEU A 104 7.12 -5.03 -4.70
N VAL A 105 6.51 -3.84 -4.83
CA VAL A 105 5.62 -3.30 -3.78
C VAL A 105 4.33 -4.11 -3.68
N PHE A 106 3.70 -4.44 -4.81
CA PHE A 106 2.44 -5.17 -4.87
C PHE A 106 2.60 -6.59 -4.28
N PRO A 107 3.56 -7.42 -4.75
CA PRO A 107 3.83 -8.72 -4.15
C PRO A 107 4.20 -8.63 -2.67
N ALA A 108 5.04 -7.65 -2.29
CA ALA A 108 5.44 -7.47 -0.91
C ALA A 108 4.24 -7.20 0.02
N CYS A 109 3.28 -6.38 -0.39
CA CYS A 109 2.06 -6.15 0.39
C CYS A 109 1.28 -7.46 0.63
N VAL A 110 1.11 -8.29 -0.40
CA VAL A 110 0.44 -9.59 -0.26
C VAL A 110 1.22 -10.50 0.69
N ILE A 111 2.52 -10.67 0.45
CA ILE A 111 3.38 -11.55 1.25
C ILE A 111 3.38 -11.10 2.71
N LEU A 112 3.50 -9.80 2.99
CA LEU A 112 3.52 -9.27 4.34
C LEU A 112 2.18 -9.41 5.04
N ALA A 113 1.05 -9.16 4.37
CA ALA A 113 -0.27 -9.40 4.95
C ALA A 113 -0.45 -10.85 5.40
N VAL A 114 -0.08 -11.82 4.54
CA VAL A 114 -0.12 -13.25 4.86
C VAL A 114 0.85 -13.58 6.00
N LEU A 115 2.09 -13.10 5.92
CA LEU A 115 3.11 -13.32 6.94
C LEU A 115 2.65 -12.82 8.32
N TYR A 116 2.15 -11.59 8.40
CA TYR A 116 1.67 -11.00 9.65
C TYR A 116 0.53 -11.80 10.26
N PHE A 117 -0.37 -12.33 9.43
CA PHE A 117 -1.44 -13.20 9.89
C PHE A 117 -0.90 -14.47 10.58
N PHE A 118 0.18 -15.08 10.08
CA PHE A 118 0.84 -16.24 10.70
C PHE A 118 1.72 -15.90 11.91
N LEU A 119 2.21 -14.66 11.99
CA LEU A 119 3.00 -14.15 13.10
C LEU A 119 2.16 -13.68 14.29
N ARG A 120 0.82 -13.77 14.21
CA ARG A 120 -0.05 -13.60 15.37
C ARG A 120 0.30 -14.61 16.46
N GLU A 121 0.25 -14.16 17.70
CA GLU A 121 0.35 -15.03 18.86
C GLU A 121 -0.99 -15.76 19.03
N LYS A 122 -0.96 -17.09 19.02
CA LYS A 122 -2.16 -17.89 19.33
C LYS A 122 -2.26 -17.94 20.85
N LYS A 123 -3.31 -17.33 21.41
CA LYS A 123 -3.71 -17.56 22.80
C LYS A 123 -4.18 -19.00 22.97
#